data_AF-A0A662DBF4-F1
#
_entry.id   AF-A0A662DBF4-F1
#
_cell.length_a   1.000
_cell.length_b   1.000
_cell.length_c   1.000
_cell.angle_alpha   90.00
_cell.angle_beta   90.00
_cell.angle_gamma   90.00
#
_symmetry.space_group_name_H-M   'P 1'
#
loop_
_entity.id
_entity.type
_entity.pdbx_description
1 polymer ?
#
loop_
_entity_poly.entity_id
_entity_poly.type
_entity_poly.pdbx_seq_one_letter_code
_entity_poly.pdbx_strand_id
1 'polypeptide(L)'
;MPSDIDDILNQIMAISESLGAIGQDDQARVGLIEQRERLRAEAKQIGAATRHPRSVETQISMLELRLEEIRGKFVAKGYAEKHLTKGFSDPGAYSATINRMLEEEHASEIEEIQALLTELRAFTPLENAD
;
A
#
# COMPACT_ATOMS: atom_id res chain seq x y z
N MET A 1 15.90 -26.96 8.10
CA MET A 1 15.43 -27.08 6.71
C MET A 1 14.40 -25.98 6.52
N PRO A 2 14.50 -25.12 5.50
CA PRO A 2 13.40 -24.22 5.21
C PRO A 2 12.23 -25.11 4.77
N SER A 3 11.08 -25.03 5.44
CA SER A 3 9.84 -25.52 4.83
C SER A 3 9.56 -24.60 3.66
N ASP A 4 9.64 -25.13 2.44
CA ASP A 4 9.57 -24.33 1.23
C ASP A 4 8.26 -23.51 1.23
N ILE A 5 8.33 -22.24 0.84
CA ILE A 5 7.18 -21.32 0.87
C ILE A 5 5.95 -21.90 0.13
N ASP A 6 6.19 -22.78 -0.85
CA ASP A 6 5.17 -23.54 -1.57
C ASP A 6 4.32 -24.43 -0.65
N ASP A 7 4.92 -25.06 0.38
CA ASP A 7 4.19 -25.88 1.35
C ASP A 7 3.24 -25.02 2.21
N ILE A 8 3.67 -23.82 2.59
CA ILE A 8 2.83 -22.87 3.34
C ILE A 8 1.67 -22.39 2.48
N LEU A 9 1.93 -22.07 1.20
CA LEU A 9 0.88 -21.67 0.25
C LEU A 9 -0.12 -22.80 0.03
N ASN A 10 0.34 -24.05 -0.10
CA ASN A 10 -0.53 -25.23 -0.21
C ASN A 10 -1.41 -25.41 1.03
N GLN A 11 -0.87 -25.21 2.24
CA GLN A 11 -1.65 -25.28 3.48
C GLN A 11 -2.70 -24.16 3.58
N ILE A 12 -2.37 -22.93 3.15
CA ILE A 12 -3.32 -21.81 3.11
C ILE A 12 -4.49 -22.12 2.16
N MET A 13 -4.20 -22.72 0.99
CA MET A 13 -5.24 -23.12 0.04
C MET A 13 -6.16 -24.19 0.64
N ALA A 14 -5.60 -25.25 1.22
CA ALA A 14 -6.38 -26.33 1.85
C ALA A 14 -7.27 -25.83 3.01
N ILE A 15 -6.78 -24.91 3.83
CA ILE A 15 -7.58 -24.29 4.90
C ILE A 15 -8.68 -23.40 4.31
N SER A 16 -8.40 -22.67 3.23
CA SER A 16 -9.39 -21.82 2.58
C SER A 16 -10.54 -22.64 1.96
N GLU A 17 -10.23 -23.78 1.35
CA GLU A 17 -11.22 -24.74 0.87
C GLU A 17 -12.06 -25.31 2.03
N SER A 18 -11.41 -25.69 3.13
CA SER A 18 -12.09 -26.19 4.34
C SER A 18 -13.02 -25.13 4.94
N LEU A 19 -12.59 -23.86 5.01
CA LEU A 19 -13.41 -22.73 5.45
C LEU A 19 -14.57 -22.41 4.51
N GLY A 20 -14.44 -22.72 3.21
CA GLY A 20 -15.53 -22.60 2.25
C GLY A 20 -16.59 -23.70 2.38
N ALA A 21 -16.18 -24.90 2.81
CA ALA A 21 -17.05 -26.05 3.00
C ALA A 21 -17.78 -26.06 4.37
N ILE A 22 -17.22 -25.37 5.37
CA ILE A 22 -17.76 -25.32 6.73
C ILE A 22 -18.71 -24.11 6.89
N GLY A 23 -19.84 -24.31 7.56
CA GLY A 23 -20.82 -23.24 7.84
C GLY A 23 -20.26 -22.10 8.69
N GLN A 24 -20.90 -20.93 8.64
CA GLN A 24 -20.39 -19.74 9.35
C GLN A 24 -20.41 -19.88 10.88
N ASP A 25 -21.32 -20.69 11.42
CA ASP A 25 -21.53 -20.86 12.86
C ASP A 25 -20.75 -22.04 13.48
N ASP A 26 -19.88 -22.70 12.70
CA ASP A 26 -19.10 -23.83 13.18
C ASP A 26 -17.96 -23.37 14.10
N GLN A 27 -17.84 -23.97 15.29
CA GLN A 27 -16.79 -23.63 16.26
C GLN A 27 -15.37 -23.91 15.74
N ALA A 28 -15.20 -24.90 14.84
CA ALA A 28 -13.91 -25.21 14.23
C ALA A 28 -13.44 -24.11 13.24
N ARG A 29 -14.35 -23.26 12.76
CA ARG A 29 -14.07 -22.18 11.82
C ARG A 29 -13.09 -21.15 12.40
N VAL A 30 -13.24 -20.82 13.68
CA VAL A 30 -12.37 -19.83 14.35
C VAL A 30 -10.92 -20.31 14.35
N GLY A 31 -10.67 -21.56 14.74
CA GLY A 31 -9.33 -22.14 14.75
C GLY A 31 -8.70 -22.21 13.35
N LEU A 32 -9.50 -22.53 12.32
CA LEU A 32 -9.03 -22.54 10.93
C LEU A 32 -8.70 -21.13 10.41
N ILE A 33 -9.47 -20.10 10.78
CA ILE A 33 -9.16 -18.71 10.44
C ILE A 33 -7.83 -18.30 11.09
N GLU A 34 -7.67 -18.54 12.39
CA GLU A 34 -6.43 -18.20 13.11
C GLU A 34 -5.21 -18.92 12.52
N GLN A 35 -5.36 -20.21 12.17
CA GLN A 35 -4.30 -20.99 11.55
C GLN A 35 -3.93 -20.44 10.16
N ARG A 36 -4.93 -20.06 9.35
CA ARG A 36 -4.71 -19.44 8.03
C ARG A 36 -3.96 -18.11 8.15
N GLU A 37 -4.36 -17.25 9.08
CA GLU A 37 -3.72 -15.95 9.27
C GLU A 37 -2.28 -16.12 9.80
N ARG A 38 -2.01 -17.12 10.65
CA ARG A 38 -0.64 -17.46 11.06
C ARG A 38 0.23 -17.88 9.87
N LEU A 39 -0.25 -18.78 9.02
CA LEU A 39 0.47 -19.23 7.83
C LEU A 39 0.70 -18.09 6.83
N ARG A 40 -0.27 -17.18 6.68
CA ARG A 40 -0.10 -15.96 5.87
C ARG A 40 1.00 -15.05 6.40
N ALA A 41 1.06 -14.85 7.72
CA ALA A 41 2.12 -14.07 8.35
C ALA A 41 3.50 -14.72 8.14
N GLU A 42 3.58 -16.05 8.25
CA GLU A 42 4.81 -16.81 8.02
C GLU A 42 5.27 -16.76 6.55
N ALA A 43 4.36 -16.98 5.60
CA ALA A 43 4.64 -16.79 4.17
C ALA A 43 5.10 -15.37 3.85
N LYS A 44 4.49 -14.36 4.48
CA LYS A 44 4.89 -12.96 4.34
C LYS A 44 6.31 -12.75 4.88
N GLN A 45 6.67 -13.32 6.02
CA GLN A 45 8.02 -13.23 6.59
C GLN A 45 9.08 -13.91 5.70
N ILE A 46 8.80 -15.11 5.19
CA ILE A 46 9.72 -15.83 4.29
C ILE A 46 9.86 -15.08 2.95
N GLY A 47 8.74 -14.62 2.39
CA GLY A 47 8.73 -13.81 1.19
C GLY A 47 9.50 -12.51 1.37
N ALA A 48 9.39 -11.86 2.54
CA ALA A 48 10.17 -10.67 2.84
C ALA A 48 11.65 -10.97 3.06
N ALA A 49 12.01 -12.06 3.73
CA ALA A 49 13.40 -12.48 3.93
C ALA A 49 14.10 -12.86 2.61
N THR A 50 13.34 -13.22 1.58
CA THR A 50 13.84 -13.56 0.24
C THR A 50 13.78 -12.40 -0.75
N ARG A 51 13.23 -11.23 -0.38
CA ARG A 51 13.27 -10.05 -1.24
C ARG A 51 14.70 -9.55 -1.39
N HIS A 52 15.17 -9.48 -2.63
CA HIS A 52 16.46 -8.87 -2.94
C HIS A 52 16.42 -7.37 -2.57
N PRO A 53 17.39 -6.82 -1.80
CA PRO A 53 17.37 -5.43 -1.34
C PRO A 53 17.15 -4.42 -2.47
N ARG A 54 17.85 -4.59 -3.60
CA ARG A 54 17.67 -3.77 -4.81
C ARG A 54 16.25 -3.76 -5.37
N SER A 55 15.49 -4.86 -5.21
CA SER A 55 14.08 -4.91 -5.63
C SER A 55 13.20 -4.08 -4.69
N VAL A 56 13.50 -4.08 -3.39
CA VAL A 56 12.81 -3.25 -2.39
C VAL A 56 13.10 -1.77 -2.66
N GLU A 57 14.36 -1.40 -2.88
CA GLU A 57 14.76 -0.02 -3.23
C GLU A 57 14.10 0.48 -4.51
N THR A 58 14.05 -0.37 -5.55
CA THR A 58 13.38 -0.03 -6.81
C THR A 58 11.89 0.21 -6.58
N GLN A 59 11.23 -0.64 -5.78
CA GLN A 59 9.81 -0.49 -5.47
C GLN A 59 9.54 0.78 -4.65
N ILE A 60 10.38 1.08 -3.66
CA ILE A 60 10.33 2.34 -2.90
C ILE A 60 10.43 3.54 -3.86
N SER A 61 11.43 3.53 -4.75
CA SER A 61 11.66 4.62 -5.70
C SER A 61 10.46 4.86 -6.62
N MET A 62 9.81 3.80 -7.11
CA MET A 62 8.60 3.92 -7.94
C MET A 62 7.42 4.50 -7.16
N LEU A 63 7.22 4.06 -5.91
CA LEU A 63 6.15 4.55 -5.05
C LEU A 63 6.37 6.02 -4.65
N GLU A 64 7.62 6.42 -4.40
CA GLU A 64 7.98 7.82 -4.15
C GLU A 64 7.76 8.70 -5.38
N LEU A 65 8.18 8.22 -6.56
CA LEU A 65 7.91 8.92 -7.83
C LEU A 65 6.41 9.10 -8.04
N ARG A 66 5.61 8.07 -7.76
CA ARG A 66 4.15 8.16 -7.89
C ARG A 66 3.53 9.18 -6.93
N LEU A 67 4.00 9.23 -5.68
CA LEU A 67 3.58 10.28 -4.74
C LEU A 67 3.96 11.67 -5.24
N GLU A 68 5.14 11.83 -5.83
CA GLU A 68 5.58 13.09 -6.41
C GLU A 68 4.72 13.49 -7.61
N GLU A 69 4.35 12.56 -8.49
CA GLU A 69 3.40 12.79 -9.59
C GLU A 69 2.04 13.27 -9.07
N ILE A 70 1.48 12.59 -8.05
CA ILE A 70 0.21 12.98 -7.43
C ILE A 70 0.32 14.39 -6.85
N ARG A 71 1.38 14.68 -6.09
CA ARG A 71 1.66 16.01 -5.53
C ARG A 71 1.83 17.06 -6.61
N GLY A 72 2.45 16.72 -7.74
CA GLY A 72 2.63 17.61 -8.88
C GLY A 72 1.34 18.02 -9.58
N LYS A 73 0.25 17.27 -9.40
CA LYS A 73 -1.08 17.65 -9.90
C LYS A 73 -1.75 18.76 -9.08
N PHE A 74 -1.33 18.94 -7.83
CA PHE A 74 -1.91 19.97 -6.98
C PHE A 74 -1.58 21.36 -7.51
N VAL A 75 -2.61 22.19 -7.63
CA VAL A 75 -2.47 23.57 -8.06
C VAL A 75 -1.84 24.35 -6.92
N ALA A 76 -0.61 24.84 -7.14
CA ALA A 76 0.06 25.71 -6.17
C ALA A 76 -0.74 27.01 -5.96
N LYS A 77 -0.86 27.45 -4.69
CA LYS A 77 -1.38 28.78 -4.36
C LYS A 77 -0.59 29.82 -5.14
N GLY A 78 -1.25 30.51 -6.08
CA GLY A 78 -0.64 31.51 -6.96
C GLY A 78 -0.52 31.12 -8.44
N TYR A 79 -0.63 29.84 -8.81
CA TYR A 79 -0.69 29.44 -10.23
C TYR A 79 -1.96 30.00 -10.90
N ALA A 80 -3.09 29.87 -10.21
CA ALA A 80 -4.35 30.45 -10.63
C ALA A 80 -4.28 31.99 -10.68
N GLU A 81 -3.65 32.64 -9.71
CA GLU A 81 -3.50 34.10 -9.69
C GLU A 81 -2.62 34.61 -10.85
N LYS A 82 -1.57 33.87 -11.24
CA LYS A 82 -0.67 34.25 -12.33
C LYS A 82 -1.23 33.96 -13.72
N HIS A 83 -1.99 32.89 -13.90
CA HIS A 83 -2.37 32.38 -15.23
C HIS A 83 -3.88 32.40 -15.53
N LEU A 84 -4.77 32.57 -14.53
CA LEU A 84 -6.23 32.62 -14.71
C LEU A 84 -6.80 34.04 -14.56
N THR A 85 -6.08 35.07 -15.02
CA THR A 85 -6.44 36.49 -14.88
C THR A 85 -7.67 36.94 -15.70
N LYS A 86 -8.33 36.05 -16.46
CA LYS A 86 -9.55 36.37 -17.23
C LYS A 86 -10.71 35.45 -16.86
N GLY A 87 -11.68 35.96 -16.09
CA GLY A 87 -13.02 35.38 -15.95
C GLY A 87 -13.36 34.70 -14.62
N PHE A 88 -12.43 34.57 -13.68
CA PHE A 88 -12.70 34.00 -12.35
C PHE A 88 -12.72 35.10 -11.28
N SER A 89 -13.79 35.15 -10.49
CA SER A 89 -14.00 36.14 -9.42
C SER A 89 -13.14 35.90 -8.18
N ASP A 90 -12.63 34.67 -8.00
CA ASP A 90 -11.73 34.29 -6.91
C ASP A 90 -10.81 33.11 -7.33
N PRO A 91 -9.57 33.38 -7.75
CA PRO A 91 -8.58 32.36 -8.12
C PRO A 91 -8.19 31.44 -6.95
N GLY A 92 -8.27 31.94 -5.72
CA GLY A 92 -7.98 31.18 -4.51
C GLY A 92 -9.02 30.09 -4.28
N ALA A 93 -10.30 30.45 -4.36
CA ALA A 93 -11.41 29.50 -4.25
C ALA A 93 -11.35 28.42 -5.35
N TYR A 94 -11.04 28.79 -6.60
CA TYR A 94 -10.89 27.83 -7.70
C TYR A 94 -9.78 26.80 -7.43
N SER A 95 -8.58 27.27 -7.03
CA SER A 95 -7.47 26.36 -6.69
C SER A 95 -7.79 25.45 -5.51
N ALA A 96 -8.51 25.95 -4.51
CA ALA A 96 -8.96 25.15 -3.37
C ALA A 96 -9.97 24.08 -3.78
N THR A 97 -10.91 24.38 -4.67
CA THR A 97 -11.88 23.40 -5.19
C THR A 97 -11.19 22.31 -6.00
N ILE A 98 -10.28 22.66 -6.90
CA ILE A 98 -9.54 21.67 -7.70
C ILE A 98 -8.66 20.78 -6.81
N ASN A 99 -7.92 21.37 -5.86
CA ASN A 99 -7.10 20.59 -4.94
C ASN A 99 -7.95 19.67 -4.07
N ARG A 100 -9.11 20.12 -3.60
CA ARG A 100 -10.04 19.27 -2.85
C ARG A 100 -10.53 18.08 -3.69
N MET A 101 -10.88 18.29 -4.95
CA MET A 101 -11.30 17.20 -5.84
C MET A 101 -10.16 16.20 -6.07
N LEU A 102 -8.92 16.69 -6.27
CA LEU A 102 -7.73 15.85 -6.42
C LEU A 102 -7.39 15.10 -5.12
N GLU A 103 -7.59 15.71 -3.95
CA GLU A 103 -7.45 15.05 -2.65
C GLU A 103 -8.45 13.93 -2.50
N GLU A 104 -9.72 14.18 -2.79
CA GLU A 104 -10.78 13.16 -2.71
C GLU A 104 -10.54 12.02 -3.72
N GLU A 105 -10.06 12.33 -4.93
CA GLU A 105 -9.74 11.34 -5.98
C GLU A 105 -8.54 10.45 -5.60
N HIS A 106 -7.49 11.04 -5.04
CA HIS A 106 -6.23 10.34 -4.74
C HIS A 106 -6.08 9.91 -3.28
N ALA A 107 -7.05 10.17 -2.40
CA ALA A 107 -6.94 9.89 -0.96
C ALA A 107 -6.58 8.42 -0.67
N SER A 108 -7.32 7.47 -1.26
CA SER A 108 -7.07 6.04 -1.05
C SER A 108 -5.73 5.61 -1.64
N GLU A 109 -5.38 6.10 -2.82
CA GLU A 109 -4.10 5.80 -3.47
C GLU A 109 -2.92 6.31 -2.63
N ILE A 110 -3.02 7.53 -2.07
CA ILE A 110 -2.00 8.09 -1.17
C ILE A 110 -1.86 7.25 0.09
N GLU A 111 -2.97 6.84 0.71
CA GLU A 111 -2.97 6.02 1.93
C GLU A 111 -2.33 4.64 1.67
N GLU A 112 -2.70 3.99 0.57
CA GLU A 112 -2.14 2.70 0.15
C GLU A 112 -0.63 2.80 -0.13
N ILE A 113 -0.19 3.83 -0.86
CA ILE A 113 1.23 4.04 -1.15
C ILE A 113 2.01 4.31 0.14
N GLN A 114 1.46 5.11 1.07
CA GLN A 114 2.11 5.40 2.35
C GLN A 114 2.23 4.16 3.24
N ALA A 115 1.19 3.33 3.30
CA ALA A 115 1.22 2.06 4.02
C ALA A 115 2.27 1.11 3.43
N LEU A 116 2.31 0.97 2.11
CA LEU A 116 3.31 0.15 1.40
C LEU A 116 4.73 0.65 1.60
N LEU A 117 4.97 1.96 1.53
CA LEU A 117 6.28 2.55 1.81
C LEU A 117 6.73 2.29 3.24
N THR A 118 5.82 2.40 4.21
CA THR A 118 6.11 2.11 5.62
C THR A 118 6.53 0.65 5.81
N GLU A 119 5.79 -0.27 5.18
CA GLU A 119 6.11 -1.70 5.20
C GLU A 119 7.47 -1.98 4.54
N LEU A 120 7.72 -1.43 3.33
CA LEU A 120 8.96 -1.68 2.60
C LEU A 120 10.19 -1.10 3.33
N ARG A 121 10.08 0.09 3.92
CA ARG A 121 11.16 0.71 4.68
C ARG A 121 11.45 -0.02 6.00
N ALA A 122 10.48 -0.73 6.56
CA ALA A 122 10.73 -1.63 7.69
C ALA A 122 11.55 -2.87 7.31
N PHE A 123 11.62 -3.20 6.01
CA PHE A 123 12.43 -4.30 5.48
C PHE A 123 13.83 -3.86 5.01
N THR A 124 14.05 -2.57 4.75
CA THR A 124 15.39 -2.07 4.50
C THR A 124 16.10 -1.94 5.84
N PRO A 125 17.15 -2.73 6.15
CA PRO A 125 17.96 -2.43 7.31
C PRO A 125 18.52 -1.02 7.13
N LEU A 126 18.51 -0.23 8.21
CA LEU A 126 19.16 1.08 8.30
C LEU A 126 20.68 0.89 8.10
N GLU A 127 21.12 0.58 6.89
CA GLU A 127 22.48 0.84 6.47
C GLU A 127 22.54 2.30 6.01
N ASN A 128 23.57 3.00 6.48
CA ASN A 128 23.84 4.42 6.34
C ASN A 128 23.23 5.31 7.46
N ALA A 129 23.53 4.95 8.70
CA ALA A 129 23.98 5.96 9.65
C ALA A 129 25.50 6.10 9.48
N ASP A 130 25.92 7.01 8.60
CA ASP A 130 27.28 7.57 8.54
C ASP A 130 27.18 9.10 8.51
#